data_AF-A0A4Q3M5G4-F1
#
_entry.id   AF-A0A4Q3M5G4-F1
#
_cell.length_a   1.000
_cell.length_b   1.000
_cell.length_c   1.000
_cell.angle_alpha   90.00
_cell.angle_beta   90.00
_cell.angle_gamma   90.00
#
_symmetry.space_group_name_H-M   'P 1'
#
loop_
_entity.id
_entity.type
_entity.pdbx_description
1 polymer ?
#
loop_
_entity_poly.entity_id
_entity_poly.type
_entity_poly.pdbx_seq_one_letter_code
_entity_poly.pdbx_strand_id
1 'polypeptide(L)' 'MFLPVLSICIGASIGALSRWGLALWLGAGGFMPWGTLAANLIGGYLVGVAVACFSLMPDIDPVWRLALVTGFLGGLTT' A
#
# COMPACT_ATOMS: atom_id res chain seq x y z
N MET A 1 12.55 18.20 -3.00
CA MET A 1 13.00 16.79 -2.92
C MET A 1 12.66 16.12 -1.59
N PHE A 2 12.79 16.80 -0.45
CA PHE A 2 12.58 16.20 0.87
C PHE A 2 11.13 15.72 1.12
N LEU A 3 10.13 16.54 0.75
CA LEU A 3 8.71 16.22 0.97
C LEU A 3 8.26 14.95 0.21
N PRO A 4 8.54 14.77 -1.09
CA PRO A 4 8.28 13.51 -1.79
C PRO A 4 8.87 12.27 -1.11
N VAL A 5 10.13 12.36 -0.65
CA VAL A 5 10.83 11.24 0.02
C VAL A 5 10.14 10.89 1.34
N LEU A 6 9.85 11.89 2.18
CA LEU A 6 9.15 11.67 3.44
C LEU A 6 7.77 11.02 3.23
N SER A 7 7.03 11.48 2.24
CA SER A 7 5.71 10.94 1.93
C SER A 7 5.76 9.47 1.49
N ILE A 8 6.74 9.09 0.67
CA ILE A 8 6.98 7.69 0.31
C ILE A 8 7.38 6.89 1.56
N CYS A 9 8.33 7.38 2.35
CA CYS A 9 8.83 6.66 3.54
C CYS A 9 7.73 6.41 4.57
N ILE A 10 6.90 7.41 4.86
CA ILE A 10 5.78 7.29 5.80
C ILE A 10 4.77 6.28 5.27
N GLY A 11 4.35 6.41 4.00
CA GLY A 11 3.44 5.46 3.37
C GLY A 11 3.99 4.03 3.42
N ALA A 12 5.21 3.83 2.92
CA ALA A 12 5.85 2.52 2.84
C ALA A 12 6.03 1.86 4.20
N SER A 13 6.38 2.63 5.24
CA SER A 13 6.49 2.12 6.61
C SER A 13 5.15 1.57 7.10
N ILE A 14 4.06 2.33 6.89
CA ILE A 14 2.70 1.89 7.27
C ILE A 14 2.28 0.66 6.46
N GLY A 15 2.57 0.65 5.15
CA GLY A 15 2.28 -0.49 4.27
C GLY A 15 2.98 -1.76 4.71
N ALA A 16 4.29 -1.68 4.97
CA ALA A 16 5.10 -2.80 5.43
C ALA A 16 4.64 -3.33 6.80
N LEU A 17 4.31 -2.44 7.74
CA LEU A 17 3.77 -2.83 9.04
C LEU A 17 2.39 -3.52 8.91
N SER A 18 1.54 -3.04 8.00
CA SER A 18 0.24 -3.64 7.71
C SER A 18 0.40 -5.04 7.11
N ARG A 19 1.30 -5.20 6.14
CA ARG A 19 1.63 -6.51 5.54
C ARG A 19 2.19 -7.48 6.58
N TRP A 20 3.08 -7.01 7.45
CA TRP A 20 3.60 -7.81 8.57
C TRP A 20 2.49 -8.23 9.54
N GLY A 21 1.58 -7.32 9.89
CA GLY A 21 0.39 -7.63 10.69
C GLY A 21 -0.50 -8.69 10.05
N LEU A 22 -0.75 -8.60 8.74
CA LEU A 22 -1.49 -9.62 7.99
C LEU A 22 -0.76 -10.98 8.00
N ALA A 23 0.56 -10.98 7.88
CA ALA A 23 1.37 -12.19 7.97
C ALA A 23 1.29 -12.84 9.36
N LEU A 24 1.28 -12.05 10.45
CA LEU A 24 1.10 -12.59 11.79
C LEU A 24 -0.32 -13.12 12.02
N TRP A 25 -1.33 -12.40 11.53
CA TRP A 25 -2.73 -12.75 11.76
C TRP A 25 -3.17 -13.99 10.97
N LEU A 26 -2.72 -14.09 9.71
CA LEU A 26 -3.16 -15.12 8.76
C LEU A 26 -2.07 -16.16 8.45
N GLY A 27 -0.88 -16.06 9.07
CA GLY A 27 0.27 -16.91 8.75
C GLY A 27 0.32 -18.27 9.41
N ALA A 28 -0.62 -18.60 10.31
CA ALA A 28 -0.58 -19.86 11.04
C ALA A 28 -1.20 -21.02 10.24
N GLY A 29 -0.39 -22.06 9.97
CA GLY A 29 -0.86 -23.44 9.84
C GLY A 29 -1.60 -23.84 8.56
N GLY A 30 -1.40 -23.15 7.43
CA GLY A 30 -2.06 -23.47 6.15
C GLY A 30 -1.10 -23.84 5.02
N PHE A 31 -1.60 -24.53 3.99
CA PHE A 31 -0.88 -24.84 2.75
C PHE A 31 -0.47 -23.60 1.93
N MET A 32 -1.09 -22.45 2.20
CA MET A 32 -0.93 -21.20 1.44
C MET A 32 -0.58 -20.03 2.38
N PRO A 33 0.31 -19.09 1.98
CA PRO A 33 0.59 -17.88 2.74
C PRO A 33 -0.57 -16.87 2.64
N TRP A 34 -1.64 -17.11 3.39
CA TRP A 34 -2.86 -16.29 3.36
C TRP A 34 -2.62 -14.82 3.66
N GLY A 35 -1.67 -14.50 4.57
CA GLY A 35 -1.30 -13.11 4.86
C GLY A 35 -0.74 -12.38 3.65
N THR A 36 0.18 -13.02 2.92
CA THR A 36 0.77 -12.45 1.68
C THR A 36 -0.27 -12.33 0.57
N LEU A 37 -1.12 -13.35 0.40
CA LEU A 37 -2.20 -13.32 -0.59
C LEU A 37 -3.18 -12.19 -0.30
N ALA A 38 -3.63 -12.04 0.95
CA ALA A 38 -4.53 -10.98 1.37
C ALA A 38 -3.92 -9.60 1.13
N ALA A 39 -2.65 -9.40 1.50
CA ALA A 39 -1.96 -8.13 1.30
C ALA A 39 -1.93 -7.73 -0.19
N ASN A 40 -1.64 -8.67 -1.09
CA ASN A 40 -1.60 -8.42 -2.53
C ASN A 40 -2.98 -8.19 -3.15
N LEU A 41 -4.01 -8.94 -2.75
CA LEU A 41 -5.37 -8.75 -3.26
C LEU A 41 -5.97 -7.41 -2.81
N ILE A 42 -5.80 -7.07 -1.53
CA ILE A 42 -6.23 -5.78 -0.98
C ILE A 42 -5.46 -4.64 -1.65
N GLY A 43 -4.13 -4.75 -1.72
CA GLY A 43 -3.27 -3.75 -2.33
C GLY A 43 -3.61 -3.51 -3.81
N GLY A 44 -3.73 -4.57 -4.61
CA GLY A 44 -4.08 -4.47 -6.02
C GLY A 44 -5.44 -3.83 -6.27
N TYR A 45 -6.47 -4.19 -5.48
CA TYR A 45 -7.77 -3.56 -5.56
C TYR A 45 -7.71 -2.06 -5.21
N LEU A 46 -7.03 -1.72 -4.10
CA LEU A 46 -6.90 -0.33 -3.64
C LEU A 46 -6.07 0.54 -4.59
N VAL A 47 -5.09 -0.02 -5.33
CA VAL A 47 -4.40 0.71 -6.39
C VAL A 47 -5.39 1.12 -7.48
N GLY A 48 -6.27 0.22 -7.91
CA GLY A 48 -7.32 0.54 -8.88
C GLY A 48 -8.25 1.67 -8.40
N VAL A 49 -8.70 1.59 -7.15
CA VAL A 49 -9.53 2.65 -6.53
C VAL A 49 -8.76 3.98 -6.47
N ALA A 50 -7.49 3.95 -6.03
CA ALA A 50 -6.67 5.15 -5.92
C ALA A 50 -6.46 5.82 -7.30
N VAL A 51 -6.13 5.05 -8.33
CA VAL A 51 -5.98 5.56 -9.70
C VAL A 51 -7.26 6.19 -10.20
N ALA A 52 -8.42 5.55 -10.00
CA ALA A 52 -9.71 6.10 -10.38
C ALA A 52 -10.03 7.40 -9.63
N CYS A 53 -9.86 7.44 -8.31
CA CYS A 53 -10.07 8.64 -7.51
C CYS A 53 -9.16 9.80 -7.94
N PHE A 54 -7.87 9.54 -8.16
CA PHE A 54 -6.94 10.58 -8.60
C PHE A 54 -7.18 11.06 -10.02
N SER A 55 -7.84 10.26 -10.87
CA SER A 55 -8.27 10.71 -12.20
C SER A 55 -9.39 11.75 -12.13
N LEU A 56 -10.20 11.71 -11.07
CA LEU A 56 -11.27 12.68 -10.79
C LEU A 56 -10.75 13.96 -10.09
N MET A 57 -9.51 13.95 -9.60
CA MET A 57 -8.88 15.06 -8.87
C MET A 57 -7.53 15.42 -9.50
N PRO A 58 -7.52 16.03 -10.70
CA PRO A 58 -6.27 16.31 -11.42
C PRO A 58 -5.35 17.31 -10.70
N ASP A 59 -5.93 18.24 -9.94
CA ASP A 59 -5.19 19.30 -9.24
C ASP A 59 -4.66 18.90 -7.85
N ILE A 60 -4.85 17.64 -7.43
CA ILE A 60 -4.34 17.17 -6.15
C ILE A 60 -2.81 17.17 -6.14
N ASP A 61 -2.23 17.54 -5.00
CA ASP A 61 -0.78 17.54 -4.85
C ASP A 61 -0.22 16.13 -5.16
N PRO A 62 0.77 16.00 -6.07
CA PRO A 62 1.39 14.72 -6.43
C PRO A 62 1.95 13.94 -5.22
N VAL A 63 2.26 14.63 -4.12
CA VAL A 63 2.71 14.03 -2.87
C VAL A 63 1.73 12.98 -2.34
N TRP A 64 0.42 13.15 -2.55
CA TRP A 64 -0.58 12.16 -2.14
C TRP A 64 -0.52 10.88 -2.96
N ARG A 65 -0.22 10.98 -4.25
CA ARG A 65 -0.02 9.81 -5.12
C ARG A 65 1.22 9.03 -4.68
N LEU A 66 2.29 9.74 -4.33
CA LEU A 66 3.52 9.13 -3.80
C LEU A 66 3.29 8.46 -2.44
N ALA A 67 2.55 9.11 -1.53
CA ALA A 67 2.26 8.55 -0.22
C ALA A 67 1.40 7.29 -0.30
N LEU A 68 0.32 7.33 -1.09
CA LEU A 68 -0.66 6.23 -1.12
C LEU A 68 -0.25 5.12 -2.10
N VAL A 69 0.13 5.44 -3.34
CA VAL A 69 0.41 4.42 -4.36
C VAL A 69 1.82 3.88 -4.21
N THR A 70 2.82 4.75 -4.32
CA THR A 70 4.24 4.32 -4.24
C THR A 70 4.62 3.88 -2.83
N GLY A 71 4.18 4.62 -1.81
CA GLY A 71 4.46 4.36 -0.41
C GLY A 71 3.61 3.23 0.15
N PHE A 72 2.40 3.54 0.61
CA PHE A 72 1.56 2.62 1.37
C PHE A 72 1.22 1.35 0.60
N LEU A 73 0.61 1.47 -0.58
CA LEU A 73 0.20 0.31 -1.37
C LEU A 73 1.42 -0.47 -1.86
N GLY A 74 2.48 0.22 -2.31
CA GLY A 74 3.75 -0.43 -2.65
C GLY A 74 4.37 -1.23 -1.51
N GLY A 75 4.36 -0.71 -0.27
CA GLY A 75 4.87 -1.41 0.91
C GLY A 75 3.94 -2.51 1.44
N LEU A 76 2.63 -2.37 1.23
CA LEU A 76 1.61 -3.35 1.58
C LEU A 76 1.70 -4.59 0.67
N THR A 77 1.98 -4.40 -0.62
CA THR A 77 2.16 -5.50 -1.59
C THR A 77 3.57 -6.09 -1.55
N THR A 78 3.76 -7.29 -2.11
CA THR A 78 5.09 -7.93 -2.28
C THR A 78 5.11 -8.96 -3.39
#